data_AF-A0AB38YXM5-F1
#
_entry.id   AF-A0AB38YXM5-F1
#
_cell.length_a   1.000
_cell.length_b   1.000
_cell.length_c   1.000
_cell.angle_alpha   90.00
_cell.angle_beta   90.00
_cell.angle_gamma   90.00
#
_symmetry.space_group_name_H-M   'P 1'
#
loop_
_entity.id
_entity.type
_entity.pdbx_description
1 polymer ?
#
loop_
_entity_poly.entity_id
_entity_poly.type
_entity_poly.pdbx_seq_one_letter_code
_entity_poly.pdbx_strand_id
1 'polypeptide(L)'
;MSMNSKQRWMGGVVLLGGGVLLAALLLKGKEEIHQTHVEEQQQKVEQTTKDANSTAPVQLQSMTVDVETEKKLLEQQRRAREKSVAEQEARAAEFLAMQQQAEADAARKAAEEYAAINARRQAAQQSSDNIPPEVVEEKKNTAQSTKSTASVDTQKREAEKKTLEQQRLAADAQKKADQLKKEQEAKRKADADKKAADEKQRQLDAEKKASEAKRKAEAEKKAQEDKKRKEDNAKKEDAKKKAEAEKARELLEHGDKNWMVQVALAANQANADAVVSKLRAKGYKVTTSPTSKGIRIMVGPSKDRDAADAARKKIVTDPSLNMKSAWVIDWVPLDQR
;
A
#
# COMPACT_ATOMS: atom_id res chain seq x y z
N MET A 1 -31.24 9.84 -32.47
CA MET A 1 -31.24 8.36 -32.49
C MET A 1 -30.34 7.87 -31.36
N SER A 2 -30.81 6.95 -30.52
CA SER A 2 -30.05 6.46 -29.36
C SER A 2 -29.04 5.39 -29.78
N MET A 3 -27.75 5.61 -29.51
CA MET A 3 -26.68 4.64 -29.84
C MET A 3 -26.34 3.77 -28.62
N ASN A 4 -26.27 2.46 -28.84
CA ASN A 4 -26.29 1.43 -27.80
C ASN A 4 -25.03 1.45 -26.92
N SER A 5 -25.22 1.62 -25.60
CA SER A 5 -24.11 1.60 -24.62
C SER A 5 -23.32 0.28 -24.62
N LYS A 6 -23.95 -0.83 -25.00
CA LYS A 6 -23.32 -2.16 -25.16
C LYS A 6 -22.18 -2.18 -26.18
N GLN A 7 -22.25 -1.36 -27.23
CA GLN A 7 -21.23 -1.32 -28.29
C GLN A 7 -19.94 -0.60 -27.84
N ARG A 8 -20.06 0.36 -26.91
CA ARG A 8 -18.91 1.05 -26.30
C ARG A 8 -18.16 0.16 -25.30
N TRP A 9 -18.88 -0.71 -24.57
CA TRP A 9 -18.26 -1.69 -23.66
C TRP A 9 -17.49 -2.78 -24.42
N MET A 10 -18.04 -3.33 -25.49
CA MET A 10 -17.34 -4.32 -26.33
C MET A 10 -16.07 -3.73 -26.98
N GLY A 11 -16.12 -2.47 -27.45
CA GLY A 11 -14.94 -1.79 -28.01
C GLY A 11 -13.80 -1.56 -27.01
N GLY A 12 -14.12 -1.26 -25.74
CA GLY A 12 -13.12 -1.05 -24.70
C GLY A 12 -12.34 -2.32 -24.32
N VAL A 13 -13.01 -3.48 -24.27
CA VAL A 13 -12.37 -4.76 -23.95
C VAL A 13 -11.43 -5.22 -25.06
N VAL A 14 -11.79 -5.00 -26.33
CA VAL A 14 -10.95 -5.37 -27.49
C VAL A 14 -9.67 -4.51 -27.56
N LEU A 15 -9.75 -3.21 -27.25
CA LEU A 15 -8.58 -2.34 -27.20
C LEU A 15 -7.59 -2.71 -26.08
N LEU A 16 -8.09 -3.08 -24.90
CA LEU A 16 -7.23 -3.53 -23.79
C LEU A 16 -6.63 -4.92 -24.04
N GLY A 17 -7.40 -5.87 -24.61
CA GLY A 17 -6.89 -7.19 -24.98
C GLY A 17 -5.86 -7.16 -26.12
N GLY A 18 -6.11 -6.34 -27.15
CA GLY A 18 -5.20 -6.17 -28.28
C GLY A 18 -3.88 -5.49 -27.90
N GLY A 19 -3.92 -4.50 -27.01
CA GLY A 19 -2.73 -3.78 -26.55
C GLY A 19 -1.70 -4.67 -25.85
N VAL A 20 -2.15 -5.61 -25.01
CA VAL A 20 -1.26 -6.53 -24.29
C VAL A 20 -0.60 -7.54 -25.24
N LEU A 21 -1.34 -8.07 -26.21
CA LEU A 21 -0.77 -9.02 -27.18
C LEU A 21 0.26 -8.36 -28.10
N LEU A 22 0.00 -7.13 -28.53
CA LEU A 22 0.91 -6.38 -29.40
C LEU A 22 2.17 -5.92 -28.64
N ALA A 23 2.02 -5.52 -27.36
CA ALA A 23 3.17 -5.26 -26.47
C ALA A 23 4.02 -6.52 -26.22
N ALA A 24 3.40 -7.69 -26.04
CA ALA A 24 4.12 -8.95 -25.86
C ALA A 24 4.91 -9.37 -27.11
N LEU A 25 4.36 -9.18 -28.32
CA LEU A 25 5.12 -9.39 -29.56
C LEU A 25 6.25 -8.38 -29.74
N LEU A 26 6.02 -7.10 -29.39
CA LEU A 26 7.05 -6.06 -29.50
C LEU A 26 8.21 -6.27 -28.53
N LEU A 27 7.95 -6.87 -27.37
CA LEU A 27 8.98 -7.21 -26.39
C LEU A 27 9.73 -8.49 -26.81
N LYS A 28 9.00 -9.52 -27.26
CA LYS A 28 9.61 -10.79 -27.72
C LYS A 28 10.42 -10.65 -29.01
N GLY A 29 10.07 -9.70 -29.89
CA GLY A 29 10.87 -9.35 -31.07
C GLY A 29 12.11 -8.50 -30.77
N LYS A 30 12.36 -8.12 -29.51
CA LYS A 30 13.46 -7.22 -29.12
C LYS A 30 14.58 -7.91 -28.34
N GLU A 31 14.37 -9.15 -27.89
CA GLU A 31 15.36 -9.95 -27.16
C GLU A 31 16.27 -10.78 -28.09
N GLU A 32 15.96 -10.92 -29.39
CA GLU A 32 16.73 -11.75 -30.33
C GLU A 32 17.96 -11.06 -30.96
N ILE A 33 18.20 -9.76 -30.71
CA ILE A 33 19.28 -8.98 -31.35
C ILE A 33 20.57 -8.91 -30.51
N HIS A 34 20.56 -9.41 -29.26
CA HIS A 34 21.73 -9.37 -28.37
C HIS A 34 22.39 -10.76 -28.16
N GLN A 35 22.63 -11.47 -29.26
CA GLN A 35 23.69 -12.48 -29.34
C GLN A 35 24.85 -12.00 -30.22
N THR A 36 25.80 -11.27 -29.63
CA THR A 36 27.20 -11.25 -30.07
C THR A 36 28.07 -10.55 -29.03
N HIS A 37 29.36 -10.91 -28.99
CA HIS A 37 30.44 -10.29 -28.21
C HIS A 37 30.50 -10.59 -26.69
N VAL A 38 31.03 -11.77 -26.37
CA VAL A 38 32.01 -11.91 -25.28
C VAL A 38 33.25 -12.58 -25.89
N GLU A 39 34.42 -12.02 -25.63
CA GLU A 39 35.68 -12.39 -26.27
C GLU A 39 36.21 -13.78 -25.92
N GLU A 40 36.98 -14.27 -26.89
CA GLU A 40 38.09 -15.19 -26.79
C GLU A 40 38.83 -15.17 -25.44
N GLN A 41 38.87 -16.31 -24.74
CA GLN A 41 40.11 -16.84 -24.14
C GLN A 41 40.07 -18.38 -24.15
N GLN A 42 40.38 -18.99 -25.29
CA GLN A 42 40.78 -20.40 -25.34
C GLN A 42 42.30 -20.48 -25.43
N GLN A 43 42.95 -20.73 -24.29
CA GLN A 43 44.39 -20.91 -24.24
C GLN A 43 44.79 -22.23 -24.90
N LYS A 44 45.54 -22.11 -26.00
CA LYS A 44 46.33 -23.16 -26.64
C LYS A 44 47.30 -23.79 -25.63
N VAL A 45 47.21 -25.11 -25.43
CA VAL A 45 48.33 -25.94 -24.96
C VAL A 45 48.38 -27.19 -25.84
N GLU A 46 49.61 -27.59 -26.22
CA GLU A 46 49.89 -28.61 -27.23
C GLU A 46 49.31 -30.01 -26.96
N GLN A 47 48.86 -30.66 -28.04
CA GLN A 47 49.01 -32.10 -28.16
C GLN A 47 50.50 -32.44 -28.37
N THR A 48 51.05 -33.29 -27.52
CA THR A 48 52.25 -34.07 -27.85
C THR A 48 51.97 -35.53 -27.51
N THR A 49 51.78 -36.36 -28.54
CA THR A 49 51.65 -37.80 -28.40
C THR A 49 53.03 -38.45 -28.41
N LYS A 50 53.35 -39.24 -27.37
CA LYS A 50 54.19 -40.45 -27.45
C LYS A 50 54.22 -41.23 -26.13
N ASP A 51 53.62 -42.42 -26.20
CA ASP A 51 54.02 -43.71 -25.60
C ASP A 51 54.18 -43.95 -24.08
N ALA A 52 53.92 -45.22 -23.74
CA ALA A 52 54.34 -45.99 -22.57
C ALA A 52 53.58 -45.84 -21.22
N ASN A 53 52.59 -46.72 -21.07
CA ASN A 53 52.42 -47.63 -19.92
C ASN A 53 52.60 -47.08 -18.48
N SER A 54 51.49 -46.72 -17.82
CA SER A 54 51.37 -46.82 -16.35
C SER A 54 49.91 -46.87 -15.89
N THR A 55 49.54 -47.92 -15.17
CA THR A 55 48.26 -48.07 -14.47
C THR A 55 48.23 -47.25 -13.18
N ALA A 56 47.46 -46.15 -13.18
CA ALA A 56 47.01 -45.48 -11.95
C ALA A 56 45.62 -44.84 -12.22
N PRO A 57 44.67 -44.91 -11.26
CA PRO A 57 43.31 -44.40 -11.48
C PRO A 57 43.30 -42.87 -11.51
N VAL A 58 42.64 -42.30 -12.52
CA VAL A 58 42.30 -40.87 -12.56
C VAL A 58 41.35 -40.57 -11.42
N GLN A 59 41.86 -39.98 -10.34
CA GLN A 59 41.04 -39.55 -9.22
C GLN A 59 40.26 -38.30 -9.65
N LEU A 60 39.03 -38.52 -10.09
CA LEU A 60 38.02 -37.48 -10.25
C LEU A 60 37.86 -36.74 -8.92
N GLN A 61 38.53 -35.61 -8.78
CA GLN A 61 38.22 -34.64 -7.73
C GLN A 61 36.85 -34.08 -8.03
N SER A 62 35.82 -34.70 -7.46
CA SER A 62 34.50 -34.09 -7.36
C SER A 62 34.68 -32.74 -6.68
N MET A 63 34.47 -31.65 -7.42
CA MET A 63 34.39 -30.32 -6.83
C MET A 63 33.16 -30.27 -5.94
N THR A 64 33.32 -30.70 -4.70
CA THR A 64 32.39 -30.42 -3.62
C THR A 64 32.52 -28.93 -3.33
N VAL A 65 31.80 -28.13 -4.13
CA VAL A 65 31.62 -26.70 -3.87
C VAL A 65 31.14 -26.59 -2.44
N ASP A 66 31.92 -25.90 -1.61
CA ASP A 66 31.70 -25.87 -0.18
C ASP A 66 30.31 -25.28 0.09
N VAL A 67 29.47 -26.02 0.82
CA VAL A 67 28.07 -25.66 1.13
C VAL A 67 28.00 -24.28 1.81
N GLU A 68 29.06 -23.85 2.50
CA GLU A 68 29.14 -22.49 3.04
C GLU A 68 29.31 -21.40 1.97
N THR A 69 30.02 -21.70 0.88
CA THR A 69 30.21 -20.76 -0.24
C THR A 69 28.93 -20.58 -1.05
N GLU A 70 28.17 -21.66 -1.28
CA GLU A 70 26.85 -21.58 -1.91
C GLU A 70 25.85 -20.79 -1.06
N LYS A 71 25.83 -21.02 0.26
CA LYS A 71 25.00 -20.25 1.21
C LYS A 71 25.34 -18.75 1.15
N LYS A 72 26.61 -18.39 1.15
CA LYS A 72 27.07 -16.99 1.03
C LYS A 72 26.65 -16.38 -0.32
N LEU A 73 26.76 -17.11 -1.42
CA LEU A 73 26.33 -16.66 -2.75
C LEU A 73 24.80 -16.42 -2.80
N LEU A 74 24.01 -17.34 -2.26
CA LEU A 74 22.55 -17.22 -2.20
C LEU A 74 22.10 -16.07 -1.30
N GLU A 75 22.78 -15.86 -0.16
CA GLU A 75 22.50 -14.71 0.71
C GLU A 75 22.88 -13.38 0.03
N GLN A 76 24.01 -13.33 -0.67
CA GLN A 76 24.41 -12.16 -1.47
C GLN A 76 23.40 -11.87 -2.58
N GLN A 77 22.87 -12.90 -3.25
CA GLN A 77 21.82 -12.74 -4.27
C GLN A 77 20.49 -12.26 -3.66
N ARG A 78 20.11 -12.74 -2.46
CA ARG A 78 18.94 -12.23 -1.72
C ARG A 78 19.11 -10.76 -1.35
N ARG A 79 20.24 -10.39 -0.73
CA ARG A 79 20.54 -9.00 -0.38
C ARG A 79 20.58 -8.08 -1.60
N ALA A 80 21.06 -8.55 -2.76
CA ALA A 80 21.01 -7.78 -4.00
C ALA A 80 19.57 -7.53 -4.49
N ARG A 81 18.70 -8.54 -4.43
CA ARG A 81 17.26 -8.40 -4.75
C ARG A 81 16.56 -7.48 -3.74
N GLU A 82 16.73 -7.71 -2.45
CA GLU A 82 16.18 -6.88 -1.37
C GLU A 82 16.61 -5.42 -1.52
N LYS A 83 17.88 -5.14 -1.83
CA LYS A 83 18.36 -3.79 -2.11
C LYS A 83 17.69 -3.16 -3.33
N SER A 84 17.52 -3.92 -4.42
CA SER A 84 16.84 -3.41 -5.63
C SER A 84 15.36 -3.11 -5.40
N VAL A 85 14.66 -3.93 -4.59
CA VAL A 85 13.27 -3.70 -4.19
C VAL A 85 13.18 -2.49 -3.25
N ALA A 86 14.03 -2.41 -2.23
CA ALA A 86 14.08 -1.28 -1.30
C ALA A 86 14.37 0.05 -2.03
N GLU A 87 15.20 0.05 -3.08
CA GLU A 87 15.44 1.24 -3.90
C GLU A 87 14.23 1.62 -4.76
N GLN A 88 13.50 0.65 -5.33
CA GLN A 88 12.24 0.90 -6.04
C GLN A 88 11.15 1.42 -5.10
N GLU A 89 11.01 0.84 -3.91
CA GLU A 89 10.09 1.29 -2.86
C GLU A 89 10.44 2.69 -2.35
N ALA A 90 11.73 3.00 -2.16
CA ALA A 90 12.18 4.34 -1.79
C ALA A 90 11.84 5.39 -2.86
N ARG A 91 12.10 5.10 -4.14
CA ARG A 91 11.73 6.00 -5.27
C ARG A 91 10.21 6.18 -5.38
N ALA A 92 9.43 5.11 -5.14
CA ALA A 92 7.97 5.19 -5.14
C ALA A 92 7.44 6.02 -3.95
N ALA A 93 8.04 5.87 -2.77
CA ALA A 93 7.72 6.67 -1.59
C ALA A 93 8.07 8.15 -1.78
N GLU A 94 9.23 8.44 -2.39
CA GLU A 94 9.65 9.80 -2.75
C GLU A 94 8.67 10.45 -3.75
N PHE A 95 8.25 9.72 -4.79
CA PHE A 95 7.25 10.21 -5.74
C PHE A 95 5.89 10.51 -5.07
N LEU A 96 5.42 9.63 -4.19
CA LEU A 96 4.18 9.83 -3.43
C LEU A 96 4.31 11.00 -2.44
N ALA A 97 5.46 11.17 -1.79
CA ALA A 97 5.72 12.31 -0.91
C ALA A 97 5.74 13.63 -1.69
N MET A 98 6.37 13.66 -2.88
CA MET A 98 6.36 14.83 -3.76
C MET A 98 4.93 15.16 -4.25
N GLN A 99 4.11 14.15 -4.54
CA GLN A 99 2.70 14.33 -4.90
C GLN A 99 1.89 14.92 -3.73
N GLN A 100 2.05 14.37 -2.52
CA GLN A 100 1.38 14.88 -1.31
C GLN A 100 1.83 16.29 -0.95
N GLN A 101 3.11 16.62 -1.13
CA GLN A 101 3.63 17.97 -0.92
C GLN A 101 3.03 18.95 -1.93
N ALA A 102 2.99 18.59 -3.22
CA ALA A 102 2.39 19.41 -4.26
C ALA A 102 0.88 19.64 -4.02
N GLU A 103 0.15 18.62 -3.54
CA GLU A 103 -1.25 18.75 -3.14
C GLU A 103 -1.41 19.65 -1.90
N ALA A 104 -0.57 19.50 -0.88
CA ALA A 104 -0.59 20.34 0.31
C ALA A 104 -0.27 21.82 0.02
N ASP A 105 0.70 22.08 -0.85
CA ASP A 105 1.08 23.43 -1.26
C ASP A 105 0.00 24.06 -2.16
N ALA A 106 -0.63 23.27 -3.05
CA ALA A 106 -1.80 23.72 -3.82
C ALA A 106 -3.00 24.04 -2.91
N ALA A 107 -3.27 23.19 -1.90
CA ALA A 107 -4.34 23.40 -0.93
C ALA A 107 -4.10 24.65 -0.07
N ARG A 108 -2.85 24.91 0.35
CA ARG A 108 -2.47 26.15 1.05
C ARG A 108 -2.71 27.38 0.17
N LYS A 109 -2.22 27.36 -1.07
CA LYS A 109 -2.40 28.48 -2.01
C LYS A 109 -3.88 28.76 -2.31
N ALA A 110 -4.70 27.71 -2.46
CA ALA A 110 -6.14 27.84 -2.63
C ALA A 110 -6.84 28.41 -1.38
N ALA A 111 -6.41 28.01 -0.18
CA ALA A 111 -6.93 28.55 1.08
C ALA A 111 -6.56 30.04 1.27
N GLU A 112 -5.34 30.43 0.92
CA GLU A 112 -4.88 31.83 0.92
C GLU A 112 -5.67 32.69 -0.08
N GLU A 113 -5.89 32.20 -1.30
CA GLU A 113 -6.70 32.89 -2.30
C GLU A 113 -8.16 33.04 -1.84
N TYR A 114 -8.75 31.99 -1.28
CA TYR A 114 -10.12 32.04 -0.73
C TYR A 114 -10.23 33.01 0.46
N ALA A 115 -9.23 33.05 1.34
CA ALA A 115 -9.15 34.01 2.42
C ALA A 115 -9.03 35.46 1.91
N ALA A 116 -8.21 35.71 0.87
CA ALA A 116 -8.07 37.01 0.24
C ALA A 116 -9.36 37.47 -0.46
N ILE A 117 -10.10 36.56 -1.12
CA ILE A 117 -11.42 36.84 -1.71
C ILE A 117 -12.43 37.21 -0.63
N ASN A 118 -12.47 36.46 0.48
CA ASN A 118 -13.37 36.77 1.60
C ASN A 118 -13.02 38.09 2.27
N ALA A 119 -11.74 38.40 2.47
CA ALA A 119 -11.28 39.69 2.98
C ALA A 119 -11.69 40.86 2.05
N ARG A 120 -11.53 40.71 0.72
CA ARG A 120 -12.03 41.70 -0.26
C ARG A 120 -13.54 41.87 -0.21
N ARG A 121 -14.31 40.78 -0.08
CA ARG A 121 -15.78 40.83 0.03
C ARG A 121 -16.21 41.56 1.31
N GLN A 122 -15.56 41.28 2.44
CA GLN A 122 -15.83 41.97 3.71
C GLN A 122 -15.47 43.46 3.63
N ALA A 123 -14.29 43.81 3.10
CA ALA A 123 -13.88 45.20 2.91
C ALA A 123 -14.86 45.97 2.01
N ALA A 124 -15.35 45.36 0.92
CA ALA A 124 -16.37 45.96 0.05
C ALA A 124 -17.68 46.23 0.79
N GLN A 125 -18.16 45.29 1.62
CA GLN A 125 -19.38 45.49 2.43
C GLN A 125 -19.21 46.57 3.51
N GLN A 126 -18.03 46.72 4.10
CA GLN A 126 -17.74 47.83 5.02
C GLN A 126 -17.67 49.18 4.28
N SER A 127 -17.25 49.21 3.01
CA SER A 127 -17.21 50.45 2.22
C SER A 127 -18.58 50.91 1.69
N SER A 128 -19.60 50.04 1.70
CA SER A 128 -20.96 50.39 1.28
C SER A 128 -21.84 51.01 2.38
N ASP A 129 -21.39 51.01 3.65
CA ASP A 129 -22.12 51.61 4.78
C ASP A 129 -21.64 53.06 5.05
N ASN A 130 -21.73 53.91 4.02
CA ASN A 130 -21.35 55.31 4.09
C ASN A 130 -22.58 56.21 3.94
N ILE A 131 -23.38 56.28 5.00
CA ILE A 131 -24.55 57.16 5.11
C ILE A 131 -24.05 58.62 5.18
N PRO A 132 -24.44 59.51 4.25
CA PRO A 132 -23.96 60.89 4.27
C PRO A 132 -24.53 61.67 5.47
N PRO A 133 -23.75 62.59 6.08
CA PRO A 133 -24.19 63.32 7.26
C PRO A 133 -25.34 64.28 6.97
N GLU A 134 -26.29 64.32 7.91
CA GLU A 134 -27.48 65.15 7.89
C GLU A 134 -27.13 66.66 7.95
N VAL A 135 -27.75 67.45 7.08
CA VAL A 135 -27.47 68.89 6.96
C VAL A 135 -28.30 69.67 8.00
N VAL A 136 -27.66 70.19 9.04
CA VAL A 136 -28.30 71.08 10.01
C VAL A 136 -28.36 72.50 9.44
N GLU A 137 -29.56 73.01 9.20
CA GLU A 137 -29.79 74.40 8.78
C GLU A 137 -29.58 75.39 9.94
N GLU A 138 -28.59 76.30 9.84
CA GLU A 138 -28.52 77.48 10.70
C GLU A 138 -29.01 78.75 9.97
N LYS A 139 -30.20 79.23 10.37
CA LYS A 139 -30.75 80.52 9.93
C LYS A 139 -30.00 81.68 10.57
N LYS A 140 -29.10 82.30 9.80
CA LYS A 140 -28.38 83.52 10.20
C LYS A 140 -29.25 84.76 9.98
N ASN A 141 -29.79 85.34 11.06
CA ASN A 141 -30.52 86.61 11.02
C ASN A 141 -29.65 87.78 11.50
N THR A 142 -29.81 88.94 10.88
CA THR A 142 -28.93 90.12 11.04
C THR A 142 -29.30 90.98 12.25
N ALA A 143 -28.31 91.41 13.05
CA ALA A 143 -28.32 92.70 13.76
C ALA A 143 -26.93 93.09 14.33
N GLN A 144 -26.35 94.19 13.85
CA GLN A 144 -25.36 94.98 14.61
C GLN A 144 -26.12 96.05 15.41
N SER A 145 -25.66 96.46 16.60
CA SER A 145 -25.32 97.87 16.90
C SER A 145 -24.78 98.11 18.32
N THR A 146 -23.60 98.73 18.38
CA THR A 146 -23.13 99.83 19.27
C THR A 146 -23.16 99.78 20.82
N LYS A 147 -22.27 100.61 21.40
CA LYS A 147 -21.90 100.75 22.82
C LYS A 147 -22.57 101.97 23.50
N SER A 148 -22.52 101.97 24.85
CA SER A 148 -22.51 103.16 25.77
C SER A 148 -23.77 104.06 25.76
N THR A 149 -24.28 104.63 26.85
CA THR A 149 -23.83 104.84 28.25
C THR A 149 -25.11 105.00 29.13
N ALA A 150 -25.17 105.02 30.47
CA ALA A 150 -24.15 105.14 31.51
C ALA A 150 -24.54 104.38 32.84
N SER A 151 -24.29 105.01 33.98
CA SER A 151 -24.27 104.51 35.36
C SER A 151 -25.43 105.01 36.25
N VAL A 152 -26.13 104.07 36.89
CA VAL A 152 -26.35 103.96 38.36
C VAL A 152 -26.31 102.44 38.69
N ASP A 153 -26.22 102.04 39.95
CA ASP A 153 -26.11 100.64 40.46
C ASP A 153 -24.81 99.89 40.13
N THR A 154 -23.69 100.36 40.69
CA THR A 154 -22.41 99.62 40.68
C THR A 154 -22.30 98.66 41.89
N GLN A 155 -22.71 99.05 43.10
CA GLN A 155 -22.47 98.25 44.31
C GLN A 155 -23.41 97.05 44.49
N LYS A 156 -24.68 97.11 44.05
CA LYS A 156 -25.57 95.93 44.08
C LYS A 156 -25.17 94.86 43.06
N ARG A 157 -24.79 95.27 41.86
CA ARG A 157 -24.41 94.35 40.76
C ARG A 157 -23.13 93.56 41.04
N GLU A 158 -22.19 94.09 41.83
CA GLU A 158 -20.97 93.36 42.20
C GLU A 158 -21.23 92.27 43.25
N ALA A 159 -22.12 92.51 44.22
CA ALA A 159 -22.55 91.49 45.16
C ALA A 159 -23.31 90.35 44.44
N GLU A 160 -24.25 90.72 43.58
CA GLU A 160 -25.07 89.76 42.80
C GLU A 160 -24.21 88.95 41.82
N LYS A 161 -23.24 89.60 41.15
CA LYS A 161 -22.24 88.90 40.31
C LYS A 161 -21.40 87.91 41.11
N LYS A 162 -20.91 88.27 42.31
CA LYS A 162 -20.12 87.34 43.14
C LYS A 162 -20.95 86.12 43.55
N THR A 163 -22.22 86.28 43.90
CA THR A 163 -23.10 85.13 44.19
C THR A 163 -23.40 84.27 42.96
N LEU A 164 -23.61 84.88 41.78
CA LEU A 164 -23.81 84.15 40.53
C LEU A 164 -22.54 83.40 40.08
N GLU A 165 -21.37 84.01 40.24
CA GLU A 165 -20.08 83.40 39.93
C GLU A 165 -19.77 82.25 40.88
N GLN A 166 -20.05 82.40 42.18
CA GLN A 166 -19.91 81.34 43.18
C GLN A 166 -20.90 80.18 42.95
N GLN A 167 -22.14 80.47 42.53
CA GLN A 167 -23.10 79.44 42.11
C GLN A 167 -22.67 78.73 40.82
N ARG A 168 -22.10 79.44 39.83
CA ARG A 168 -21.54 78.80 38.62
C ARG A 168 -20.35 77.90 38.96
N LEU A 169 -19.43 78.36 39.79
CA LEU A 169 -18.29 77.56 40.27
C LEU A 169 -18.75 76.29 41.00
N ALA A 170 -19.79 76.39 41.85
CA ALA A 170 -20.40 75.23 42.50
C ALA A 170 -21.08 74.26 41.49
N ALA A 171 -21.81 74.80 40.51
CA ALA A 171 -22.47 73.99 39.48
C ALA A 171 -21.48 73.30 38.53
N ASP A 172 -20.39 73.97 38.14
CA ASP A 172 -19.32 73.38 37.33
C ASP A 172 -18.50 72.35 38.14
N ALA A 173 -18.33 72.56 39.44
CA ALA A 173 -17.74 71.54 40.33
C ALA A 173 -18.63 70.29 40.45
N GLN A 174 -19.96 70.45 40.59
CA GLN A 174 -20.91 69.33 40.56
C GLN A 174 -20.87 68.59 39.22
N LYS A 175 -20.93 69.30 38.08
CA LYS A 175 -20.86 68.69 36.75
C LYS A 175 -19.58 67.89 36.52
N LYS A 176 -18.43 68.40 36.98
CA LYS A 176 -17.16 67.65 36.93
C LYS A 176 -17.17 66.41 37.83
N ALA A 177 -17.77 66.49 39.01
CA ALA A 177 -17.91 65.34 39.91
C ALA A 177 -18.80 64.23 39.32
N ASP A 178 -19.92 64.59 38.68
CA ASP A 178 -20.81 63.64 38.01
C ASP A 178 -20.20 63.07 36.72
N GLN A 179 -19.43 63.85 35.96
CA GLN A 179 -18.64 63.33 34.83
C GLN A 179 -17.57 62.33 35.29
N LEU A 180 -16.81 62.65 36.34
CA LEU A 180 -15.80 61.74 36.91
C LEU A 180 -16.43 60.43 37.44
N LYS A 181 -17.62 60.50 38.06
CA LYS A 181 -18.37 59.30 38.47
C LYS A 181 -18.81 58.47 37.25
N LYS A 182 -19.39 59.09 36.21
CA LYS A 182 -19.78 58.40 34.99
C LYS A 182 -18.60 57.74 34.27
N GLU A 183 -17.45 58.42 34.17
CA GLU A 183 -16.24 57.82 33.59
C GLU A 183 -15.69 56.66 34.42
N GLN A 184 -15.70 56.75 35.76
CA GLN A 184 -15.29 55.62 36.61
C GLN A 184 -16.25 54.44 36.50
N GLU A 185 -17.56 54.67 36.42
CA GLU A 185 -18.54 53.59 36.24
C GLU A 185 -18.42 52.95 34.84
N ALA A 186 -18.25 53.76 33.79
CA ALA A 186 -18.01 53.27 32.43
C ALA A 186 -16.71 52.44 32.34
N LYS A 187 -15.61 52.89 32.96
CA LYS A 187 -14.36 52.11 33.04
C LYS A 187 -14.55 50.79 33.80
N ARG A 188 -15.26 50.80 34.93
CA ARG A 188 -15.57 49.57 35.70
C ARG A 188 -16.42 48.58 34.91
N LYS A 189 -17.40 49.04 34.13
CA LYS A 189 -18.19 48.19 33.24
C LYS A 189 -17.34 47.62 32.10
N ALA A 190 -16.51 48.45 31.46
CA ALA A 190 -15.60 48.00 30.41
C ALA A 190 -14.58 46.95 30.87
N ASP A 191 -13.98 47.11 32.06
CA ASP A 191 -13.09 46.10 32.65
C ASP A 191 -13.82 44.80 33.02
N ALA A 192 -15.06 44.89 33.50
CA ALA A 192 -15.89 43.72 33.83
C ALA A 192 -16.27 42.92 32.56
N ASP A 193 -16.74 43.58 31.50
CA ASP A 193 -17.02 42.93 30.22
C ASP A 193 -15.77 42.32 29.59
N LYS A 194 -14.63 43.02 29.66
CA LYS A 194 -13.36 42.53 29.09
C LYS A 194 -12.85 41.28 29.82
N LYS A 195 -13.03 41.19 31.15
CA LYS A 195 -12.76 39.97 31.91
C LYS A 195 -13.74 38.84 31.57
N ALA A 196 -15.03 39.13 31.48
CA ALA A 196 -16.04 38.13 31.11
C ALA A 196 -15.83 37.55 29.70
N ALA A 197 -15.31 38.37 28.77
CA ALA A 197 -14.91 37.94 27.44
C ALA A 197 -13.66 37.04 27.46
N ASP A 198 -12.58 37.42 28.16
CA ASP A 198 -11.36 36.61 28.26
C ASP A 198 -11.62 35.24 28.92
N GLU A 199 -12.44 35.22 29.98
CA GLU A 199 -12.86 34.00 30.68
C GLU A 199 -13.64 33.05 29.74
N LYS A 200 -14.61 33.57 28.98
CA LYS A 200 -15.34 32.78 27.96
C LYS A 200 -14.42 32.29 26.85
N GLN A 201 -13.47 33.12 26.38
CA GLN A 201 -12.53 32.74 25.34
C GLN A 201 -11.65 31.58 25.80
N ARG A 202 -11.08 31.66 27.02
CA ARG A 202 -10.29 30.58 27.63
C ARG A 202 -11.07 29.28 27.80
N GLN A 203 -12.33 29.36 28.22
CA GLN A 203 -13.19 28.17 28.33
C GLN A 203 -13.44 27.53 26.97
N LEU A 204 -13.72 28.32 25.92
CA LEU A 204 -13.92 27.81 24.55
C LEU A 204 -12.65 27.20 23.95
N ASP A 205 -11.47 27.77 24.21
CA ASP A 205 -10.19 27.20 23.75
C ASP A 205 -9.79 25.94 24.54
N ALA A 206 -10.12 25.86 25.83
CA ALA A 206 -9.95 24.65 26.64
C ALA A 206 -10.88 23.51 26.15
N GLU A 207 -12.16 23.82 25.93
CA GLU A 207 -13.16 22.89 25.39
C GLU A 207 -12.73 22.36 24.00
N LYS A 208 -12.28 23.26 23.11
CA LYS A 208 -11.76 22.89 21.78
C LYS A 208 -10.54 21.96 21.90
N LYS A 209 -9.52 22.32 22.69
CA LYS A 209 -8.33 21.46 22.90
C LYS A 209 -8.69 20.10 23.48
N ALA A 210 -9.62 20.04 24.44
CA ALA A 210 -10.09 18.78 25.01
C ALA A 210 -10.82 17.91 23.95
N SER A 211 -11.64 18.52 23.09
CA SER A 211 -12.33 17.80 22.00
C SER A 211 -11.36 17.31 20.92
N GLU A 212 -10.34 18.11 20.56
CA GLU A 212 -9.37 17.78 19.53
C GLU A 212 -8.41 16.68 20.02
N ALA A 213 -7.98 16.74 21.28
CA ALA A 213 -7.20 15.68 21.91
C ALA A 213 -7.97 14.34 21.95
N LYS A 214 -9.27 14.36 22.30
CA LYS A 214 -10.13 13.16 22.25
C LYS A 214 -10.25 12.61 20.83
N ARG A 215 -10.47 13.46 19.82
CA ARG A 215 -10.55 13.05 18.41
C ARG A 215 -9.24 12.46 17.89
N LYS A 216 -8.09 13.03 18.23
CA LYS A 216 -6.77 12.48 17.86
C LYS A 216 -6.53 11.11 18.53
N ALA A 217 -6.83 10.98 19.82
CA ALA A 217 -6.69 9.71 20.53
C ALA A 217 -7.63 8.60 19.99
N GLU A 218 -8.85 8.94 19.58
CA GLU A 218 -9.78 7.98 18.96
C GLU A 218 -9.31 7.59 17.54
N ALA A 219 -8.89 8.56 16.73
CA ALA A 219 -8.35 8.31 15.38
C ALA A 219 -7.09 7.42 15.42
N GLU A 220 -6.18 7.67 16.37
CA GLU A 220 -4.95 6.89 16.52
C GLU A 220 -5.23 5.45 16.99
N LYS A 221 -6.18 5.25 17.93
CA LYS A 221 -6.66 3.91 18.29
C LYS A 221 -7.27 3.16 17.10
N LYS A 222 -8.10 3.83 16.29
CA LYS A 222 -8.69 3.24 15.08
C LYS A 222 -7.62 2.86 14.05
N ALA A 223 -6.62 3.72 13.83
CA ALA A 223 -5.50 3.44 12.94
C ALA A 223 -4.65 2.25 13.41
N GLN A 224 -4.39 2.12 14.72
CA GLN A 224 -3.66 0.97 15.27
C GLN A 224 -4.48 -0.34 15.19
N GLU A 225 -5.79 -0.31 15.43
CA GLU A 225 -6.63 -1.50 15.29
C GLU A 225 -6.72 -1.95 13.81
N ASP A 226 -6.91 -1.02 12.88
CA ASP A 226 -6.98 -1.32 11.45
C ASP A 226 -5.65 -1.88 10.91
N LYS A 227 -4.51 -1.33 11.37
CA LYS A 227 -3.18 -1.85 11.05
C LYS A 227 -2.96 -3.26 11.62
N LYS A 228 -3.34 -3.52 12.88
CA LYS A 228 -3.30 -4.87 13.46
C LYS A 228 -4.20 -5.87 12.73
N ARG A 229 -5.42 -5.46 12.35
CA ARG A 229 -6.33 -6.31 11.55
C ARG A 229 -5.73 -6.63 10.18
N LYS A 230 -5.09 -5.66 9.50
CA LYS A 230 -4.40 -5.88 8.23
C LYS A 230 -3.20 -6.83 8.37
N GLU A 231 -2.36 -6.66 9.39
CA GLU A 231 -1.23 -7.57 9.64
C GLU A 231 -1.67 -9.00 10.00
N ASP A 232 -2.72 -9.15 10.81
CA ASP A 232 -3.27 -10.47 11.19
C ASP A 232 -3.92 -11.18 9.99
N ASN A 233 -4.66 -10.44 9.16
CA ASN A 233 -5.29 -10.98 7.96
C ASN A 233 -4.26 -11.32 6.87
N ALA A 234 -3.21 -10.50 6.70
CA ALA A 234 -2.08 -10.80 5.81
C ALA A 234 -1.33 -12.06 6.25
N LYS A 235 -1.05 -12.23 7.56
CA LYS A 235 -0.43 -13.45 8.10
C LYS A 235 -1.29 -14.69 7.88
N LYS A 236 -2.63 -14.57 8.01
CA LYS A 236 -3.58 -15.66 7.72
C LYS A 236 -3.64 -16.01 6.24
N GLU A 237 -3.63 -15.01 5.35
CA GLU A 237 -3.59 -15.23 3.90
C GLU A 237 -2.27 -15.89 3.47
N ASP A 238 -1.12 -15.45 4.01
CA ASP A 238 0.21 -16.00 3.69
C ASP A 238 0.35 -17.44 4.22
N ALA A 239 -0.13 -17.71 5.44
CA ALA A 239 -0.21 -19.07 5.99
C ALA A 239 -1.12 -19.98 5.16
N LYS A 240 -2.27 -19.47 4.68
CA LYS A 240 -3.19 -20.23 3.83
C LYS A 240 -2.58 -20.50 2.45
N LYS A 241 -1.94 -19.51 1.83
CA LYS A 241 -1.21 -19.66 0.56
C LYS A 241 -0.04 -20.62 0.67
N LYS A 242 0.67 -20.65 1.80
CA LYS A 242 1.71 -21.66 2.08
C LYS A 242 1.12 -23.06 2.23
N ALA A 243 0.05 -23.22 3.00
CA ALA A 243 -0.64 -24.51 3.15
C ALA A 243 -1.23 -25.02 1.81
N GLU A 244 -1.79 -24.14 0.98
CA GLU A 244 -2.26 -24.49 -0.37
C GLU A 244 -1.11 -24.77 -1.33
N ALA A 245 0.01 -24.05 -1.26
CA ALA A 245 1.20 -24.32 -2.08
C ALA A 245 1.92 -25.61 -1.68
N GLU A 246 1.96 -25.96 -0.39
CA GLU A 246 2.51 -27.22 0.12
C GLU A 246 1.60 -28.39 -0.25
N LYS A 247 0.28 -28.24 -0.08
CA LYS A 247 -0.70 -29.23 -0.54
C LYS A 247 -0.74 -29.39 -2.06
N ALA A 248 -0.52 -28.31 -2.82
CA ALA A 248 -0.38 -28.37 -4.27
C ALA A 248 0.95 -29.00 -4.71
N ARG A 249 2.04 -28.84 -3.93
CA ARG A 249 3.31 -29.56 -4.14
C ARG A 249 3.14 -31.04 -3.85
N GLU A 250 2.53 -31.41 -2.73
CA GLU A 250 2.22 -32.81 -2.39
C GLU A 250 1.33 -33.47 -3.47
N LEU A 251 0.33 -32.74 -3.98
CA LEU A 251 -0.50 -33.18 -5.12
C LEU A 251 0.22 -33.17 -6.48
N LEU A 252 1.33 -32.45 -6.68
CA LEU A 252 2.15 -32.52 -7.90
C LEU A 252 3.22 -33.63 -7.81
N GLU A 253 3.71 -33.89 -6.61
CA GLU A 253 4.75 -34.87 -6.34
C GLU A 253 4.17 -36.30 -6.32
N HIS A 254 3.02 -36.48 -5.65
CA HIS A 254 2.23 -37.71 -5.59
C HIS A 254 1.02 -37.76 -6.55
N GLY A 255 0.85 -36.75 -7.42
CA GLY A 255 -0.25 -36.69 -8.39
C GLY A 255 -0.21 -37.80 -9.43
N ASP A 256 -1.20 -38.69 -9.40
CA ASP A 256 -1.65 -39.65 -10.42
C ASP A 256 -0.61 -40.59 -11.07
N LYS A 257 0.63 -40.65 -10.56
CA LYS A 257 1.66 -41.60 -10.99
C LYS A 257 1.32 -43.01 -10.52
N ASN A 258 0.77 -43.81 -11.44
CA ASN A 258 0.45 -45.21 -11.20
C ASN A 258 1.69 -46.08 -11.41
N TRP A 259 2.40 -46.39 -10.33
CA TRP A 259 3.58 -47.25 -10.35
C TRP A 259 3.18 -48.72 -10.49
N MET A 260 3.73 -49.42 -11.48
CA MET A 260 3.52 -50.86 -11.67
C MET A 260 4.86 -51.59 -11.73
N VAL A 261 4.87 -52.87 -11.33
CA VAL A 261 6.05 -53.73 -11.49
C VAL A 261 5.94 -54.49 -12.81
N GLN A 262 6.75 -54.16 -13.81
CA GLN A 262 6.90 -55.02 -14.98
C GLN A 262 7.73 -56.24 -14.58
N VAL A 263 7.15 -57.43 -14.70
CA VAL A 263 7.76 -58.68 -14.22
C VAL A 263 8.42 -59.46 -15.38
N ALA A 264 7.73 -59.52 -16.51
CA ALA A 264 8.19 -60.21 -17.72
C ALA A 264 7.60 -59.59 -19.00
N LEU A 265 8.22 -59.91 -20.13
CA LEU A 265 7.72 -59.65 -21.48
C LEU A 265 7.66 -61.00 -22.20
N ALA A 266 6.45 -61.50 -22.46
CA ALA A 266 6.24 -62.80 -23.10
C ALA A 266 6.06 -62.64 -24.62
N ALA A 267 6.70 -63.51 -25.41
CA ALA A 267 6.59 -63.45 -26.87
C ALA A 267 5.23 -63.92 -27.43
N ASN A 268 4.41 -64.62 -26.62
CA ASN A 268 3.17 -65.28 -27.05
C ASN A 268 2.11 -65.19 -25.93
N GLN A 269 0.82 -65.22 -26.29
CA GLN A 269 -0.30 -65.18 -25.33
C GLN A 269 -0.24 -66.33 -24.31
N ALA A 270 -0.07 -67.58 -24.74
CA ALA A 270 0.04 -68.74 -23.85
C ALA A 270 1.19 -68.62 -22.83
N ASN A 271 2.33 -68.05 -23.25
CA ASN A 271 3.47 -67.78 -22.35
C ASN A 271 3.16 -66.66 -21.35
N ALA A 272 2.34 -65.67 -21.75
CA ALA A 272 1.86 -64.65 -20.83
C ALA A 272 0.88 -65.23 -19.80
N ASP A 273 -0.10 -66.02 -20.23
CA ASP A 273 -1.14 -66.58 -19.37
C ASP A 273 -0.57 -67.56 -18.33
N ALA A 274 0.46 -68.34 -18.69
CA ALA A 274 1.17 -69.20 -17.75
C ALA A 274 1.88 -68.39 -16.63
N VAL A 275 2.47 -67.24 -16.96
CA VAL A 275 3.11 -66.34 -15.99
C VAL A 275 2.08 -65.58 -15.15
N VAL A 276 1.02 -65.09 -15.77
CA VAL A 276 -0.13 -64.44 -15.10
C VAL A 276 -0.77 -65.39 -14.09
N SER A 277 -0.95 -66.67 -14.45
CA SER A 277 -1.52 -67.68 -13.56
C SER A 277 -0.66 -67.94 -12.33
N LYS A 278 0.67 -68.05 -12.49
CA LYS A 278 1.61 -68.18 -11.36
C LYS A 278 1.57 -66.98 -10.41
N LEU A 279 1.53 -65.77 -10.96
CA LEU A 279 1.47 -64.53 -10.17
C LEU A 279 0.11 -64.35 -9.46
N ARG A 280 -1.00 -64.65 -10.13
CA ARG A 280 -2.35 -64.62 -9.54
C ARG A 280 -2.54 -65.69 -8.46
N ALA A 281 -1.97 -66.89 -8.64
CA ALA A 281 -1.96 -67.95 -7.61
C ALA A 281 -1.20 -67.53 -6.33
N LYS A 282 -0.26 -66.59 -6.44
CA LYS A 282 0.44 -65.95 -5.32
C LYS A 282 -0.28 -64.73 -4.74
N GLY A 283 -1.50 -64.43 -5.19
CA GLY A 283 -2.32 -63.30 -4.73
C GLY A 283 -1.97 -61.94 -5.36
N TYR A 284 -1.05 -61.89 -6.32
CA TYR A 284 -0.71 -60.63 -7.00
C TYR A 284 -1.79 -60.21 -8.00
N LYS A 285 -2.13 -58.91 -8.03
CA LYS A 285 -2.99 -58.33 -9.07
C LYS A 285 -2.19 -58.14 -10.34
N VAL A 286 -2.49 -58.90 -11.39
CA VAL A 286 -1.71 -58.92 -12.65
C VAL A 286 -2.51 -58.34 -13.81
N THR A 287 -1.92 -57.35 -14.48
CA THR A 287 -2.43 -56.67 -15.68
C THR A 287 -1.48 -56.93 -16.85
N THR A 288 -2.02 -57.30 -18.00
CA THR A 288 -1.27 -57.54 -19.23
C THR A 288 -1.53 -56.43 -20.26
N SER A 289 -0.49 -55.97 -20.94
CA SER A 289 -0.61 -55.03 -22.06
C SER A 289 0.08 -55.61 -23.30
N PRO A 290 -0.56 -55.68 -24.47
CA PRO A 290 0.14 -55.96 -25.71
C PRO A 290 1.13 -54.84 -26.02
N THR A 291 2.27 -55.20 -26.61
CA THR A 291 3.30 -54.27 -27.12
C THR A 291 3.89 -54.83 -28.41
N SER A 292 4.58 -54.00 -29.19
CA SER A 292 5.22 -54.43 -30.45
C SER A 292 6.29 -55.53 -30.30
N LYS A 293 6.78 -55.78 -29.08
CA LYS A 293 7.78 -56.82 -28.78
C LYS A 293 7.19 -58.03 -28.02
N GLY A 294 5.87 -58.13 -27.92
CA GLY A 294 5.16 -59.17 -27.16
C GLY A 294 4.27 -58.60 -26.06
N ILE A 295 3.78 -59.46 -25.18
CA ILE A 295 2.82 -59.11 -24.12
C ILE A 295 3.59 -58.80 -22.83
N ARG A 296 3.46 -57.56 -22.37
CA ARG A 296 4.05 -57.09 -21.11
C ARG A 296 3.15 -57.53 -19.96
N ILE A 297 3.76 -58.10 -18.92
CA ILE A 297 3.06 -58.59 -17.73
C ILE A 297 3.47 -57.72 -16.55
N MET A 298 2.49 -57.06 -15.94
CA MET A 298 2.68 -56.05 -14.91
C MET A 298 1.89 -56.42 -13.64
N VAL A 299 2.45 -56.12 -12.48
CA VAL A 299 1.82 -56.38 -11.18
C VAL A 299 1.52 -55.07 -10.46
N GLY A 300 0.23 -54.89 -10.16
CA GLY A 300 -0.35 -53.94 -9.22
C GLY A 300 -0.21 -52.45 -9.57
N PRO A 301 -1.30 -51.69 -9.76
CA PRO A 301 -1.23 -50.24 -9.65
C PRO A 301 -0.94 -49.87 -8.19
N SER A 302 0.21 -49.25 -7.97
CA SER A 302 0.68 -48.74 -6.69
C SER A 302 0.73 -47.21 -6.77
N LYS A 303 0.26 -46.52 -5.73
CA LYS A 303 0.29 -45.05 -5.69
C LYS A 303 1.71 -44.49 -5.49
N ASP A 304 2.57 -45.30 -4.88
CA ASP A 304 3.91 -44.90 -4.47
C ASP A 304 4.97 -45.83 -5.07
N ARG A 305 6.10 -45.25 -5.45
CA ARG A 305 7.25 -45.99 -6.00
C ARG A 305 7.76 -47.04 -5.03
N ASP A 306 7.87 -46.71 -3.75
CA ASP A 306 8.37 -47.62 -2.71
C ASP A 306 7.45 -48.82 -2.49
N ALA A 307 6.13 -48.64 -2.63
CA ALA A 307 5.16 -49.74 -2.58
C ALA A 307 5.35 -50.69 -3.78
N ALA A 308 5.60 -50.15 -4.98
CA ALA A 308 5.95 -50.95 -6.15
C ALA A 308 7.31 -51.65 -6.01
N ASP A 309 8.34 -50.97 -5.49
CA ASP A 309 9.66 -51.59 -5.26
C ASP A 309 9.62 -52.65 -4.15
N ALA A 310 8.75 -52.51 -3.15
CA ALA A 310 8.48 -53.56 -2.16
C ALA A 310 7.78 -54.79 -2.80
N ALA A 311 6.82 -54.59 -3.70
CA ALA A 311 6.20 -55.67 -4.46
C ALA A 311 7.21 -56.37 -5.39
N ARG A 312 8.05 -55.60 -6.09
CA ARG A 312 9.16 -56.10 -6.92
C ARG A 312 10.11 -56.95 -6.10
N LYS A 313 10.57 -56.48 -4.93
CA LYS A 313 11.44 -57.25 -4.02
C LYS A 313 10.81 -58.60 -3.67
N LYS A 314 9.53 -58.63 -3.28
CA LYS A 314 8.81 -59.89 -2.99
C LYS A 314 8.77 -60.85 -4.18
N ILE A 315 8.55 -60.35 -5.39
CA ILE A 315 8.51 -61.15 -6.64
C ILE A 315 9.89 -61.71 -7.01
N VAL A 316 10.96 -60.92 -6.83
CA VAL A 316 12.35 -61.34 -7.12
C VAL A 316 12.86 -62.32 -6.06
N THR A 317 12.47 -62.16 -4.80
CA THR A 317 12.89 -63.03 -3.69
C THR A 317 12.17 -64.38 -3.69
N ASP A 318 10.97 -64.51 -4.24
CA ASP A 318 10.24 -65.78 -4.33
C ASP A 318 10.88 -66.75 -5.35
N PRO A 319 11.53 -67.86 -4.91
CA PRO A 319 12.22 -68.77 -5.82
C PRO A 319 11.27 -69.50 -6.79
N SER A 320 9.99 -69.65 -6.42
CA SER A 320 8.98 -70.35 -7.24
C SER A 320 8.48 -69.51 -8.44
N LEU A 321 8.72 -68.19 -8.41
CA LEU A 321 8.44 -67.30 -9.54
C LEU A 321 9.64 -67.20 -10.48
N ASN A 322 10.88 -67.19 -9.95
CA ASN A 322 12.13 -67.03 -10.71
C ASN A 322 12.17 -65.77 -11.62
N MET A 323 11.47 -64.70 -11.22
CA MET A 323 11.24 -63.49 -12.01
C MET A 323 12.25 -62.39 -11.68
N LYS A 324 13.54 -62.70 -11.85
CA LYS A 324 14.66 -61.80 -11.52
C LYS A 324 14.74 -60.54 -12.39
N SER A 325 14.08 -60.53 -13.54
CA SER A 325 13.99 -59.41 -14.48
C SER A 325 12.98 -58.33 -14.08
N ALA A 326 12.32 -58.44 -12.92
CA ALA A 326 11.28 -57.48 -12.53
C ALA A 326 11.86 -56.08 -12.24
N TRP A 327 11.21 -55.03 -12.77
CA TRP A 327 11.52 -53.63 -12.51
C TRP A 327 10.26 -52.79 -12.28
N VAL A 328 10.40 -51.68 -11.55
CA VAL A 328 9.32 -50.70 -11.36
C VAL A 328 9.27 -49.76 -12.56
N ILE A 329 8.06 -49.44 -13.03
CA ILE A 329 7.79 -48.53 -14.13
C ILE A 329 6.63 -47.59 -13.77
N ASP A 330 6.76 -46.32 -14.13
CA ASP A 330 5.64 -45.37 -14.14
C ASP A 330 4.70 -45.73 -15.30
N TRP A 331 3.47 -46.12 -14.99
CA TRP A 331 2.51 -46.65 -15.95
C TRP A 331 1.25 -45.78 -16.00
N VAL A 332 1.18 -44.92 -17.02
CA VAL A 332 -0.07 -44.24 -17.38
C VAL A 332 -1.02 -45.24 -18.07
N PRO A 333 -2.29 -45.35 -17.64
CA PRO A 333 -3.35 -46.11 -18.31
C PRO A 333 -3.52 -45.73 -19.79
N LEU A 334 -3.98 -46.65 -20.63
CA LEU A 334 -4.12 -46.42 -22.09
C LEU A 334 -5.21 -45.41 -22.43
N ASP A 335 -6.22 -45.27 -21.56
CA ASP A 335 -7.29 -44.29 -21.60
C ASP A 335 -6.86 -42.86 -21.18
N GLN A 336 -5.62 -42.70 -20.68
CA GLN A 336 -5.06 -41.44 -20.18
C GLN A 336 -3.79 -41.00 -20.94
N ARG A 337 -3.49 -41.63 -22.08
CA ARG A 337 -2.28 -41.39 -22.91
C ARG A 337 -2.53 -40.53 -24.13
#